data_AF-A0AAV6USN7-F1
#
_entry.id   AF-A0AAV6USN7-F1
#
_cell.length_a   1.000
_cell.length_b   1.000
_cell.length_c   1.000
_cell.angle_alpha   90.00
_cell.angle_beta   90.00
_cell.angle_gamma   90.00
#
_symmetry.space_group_name_H-M   'P 1'
#
loop_
_entity.id
_entity.type
_entity.pdbx_description
1 polymer ?
#
loop_
_entity_poly.entity_id
_entity_poly.type
_entity_poly.pdbx_seq_one_letter_code
_entity_poly.pdbx_strand_id
1 'polypeptide(L)'
;MEHLPKVVYGCPEKTIFPVPVEQREKISANCNICRNFKNIHDWKHRMSKVHQNKLTERFRVIKSKMKINLDSVTVHDAEWGKEEEYYCYFCDKPVKKHAFDDGFTVEFMGLMKHQSELHHRASVKSYLKYHRRDENFDVFCKSKGELEKFMAKIPEAKKKYLSKLEILNKE
;
A
#
# COMPACT_ATOMS: atom_id res chain seq x y z
N MET A 1 -17.79 4.63 -13.37
CA MET A 1 -16.47 4.30 -12.80
C MET A 1 -15.96 3.07 -13.51
N GLU A 2 -15.01 3.22 -14.42
CA GLU A 2 -14.46 2.10 -15.18
C GLU A 2 -13.65 1.20 -14.23
N HIS A 3 -14.04 -0.07 -14.14
CA HIS A 3 -13.31 -1.07 -13.38
C HIS A 3 -11.98 -1.35 -14.10
N LEU A 4 -10.88 -0.81 -13.57
CA LEU A 4 -9.55 -1.19 -14.02
C LEU A 4 -9.35 -2.71 -13.79
N PRO A 5 -8.89 -3.46 -14.79
CA PRO A 5 -8.68 -4.90 -14.65
C PRO A 5 -7.63 -5.17 -13.58
N LYS A 6 -7.91 -6.13 -12.68
CA LYS A 6 -6.98 -6.59 -11.64
C LYS A 6 -5.66 -7.03 -12.27
N VAL A 7 -4.61 -6.23 -12.12
CA VAL A 7 -3.28 -6.58 -12.63
C VAL A 7 -2.64 -7.60 -11.70
N VAL A 8 -2.66 -8.88 -12.09
CA VAL A 8 -1.89 -9.92 -11.41
C VAL A 8 -0.42 -9.76 -11.81
N TYR A 9 0.41 -9.26 -10.91
CA TYR A 9 1.85 -9.17 -11.12
C TYR A 9 2.47 -10.57 -11.01
N GLY A 10 2.74 -11.19 -12.17
CA GLY A 10 3.36 -12.50 -12.25
C GLY A 10 3.86 -12.78 -13.65
N CYS A 11 4.95 -13.54 -13.76
CA CYS A 11 5.27 -14.22 -15.01
C CYS A 11 4.17 -15.27 -15.21
N PRO A 12 3.49 -15.36 -16.37
CA PRO A 12 2.62 -16.49 -16.62
C PRO A 12 3.53 -17.72 -16.68
N GLU A 13 3.61 -18.45 -15.56
CA GLU A 13 4.03 -19.84 -15.62
C GLU A 13 3.07 -20.52 -16.58
N LYS A 14 3.66 -21.28 -17.52
CA LYS A 14 2.97 -22.01 -18.59
C LYS A 14 1.76 -22.75 -18.01
N THR A 15 0.60 -22.14 -18.11
CA THR A 15 -0.67 -22.78 -17.79
C THR A 15 -1.04 -23.59 -19.02
N ILE A 16 -1.04 -24.91 -18.85
CA ILE A 16 -1.30 -25.93 -19.89
C ILE A 16 -2.80 -26.04 -20.22
N PHE A 17 -3.63 -25.07 -19.82
CA PHE A 17 -5.06 -25.08 -20.14
C PHE A 17 -5.37 -24.01 -21.20
N PRO A 18 -5.92 -24.38 -22.36
CA PRO A 18 -6.29 -23.42 -23.38
C PRO A 18 -7.49 -22.61 -22.87
N VAL A 19 -7.24 -21.40 -22.41
CA VAL A 19 -8.30 -20.42 -22.16
C VAL A 19 -8.95 -20.09 -23.51
N PRO A 20 -10.28 -20.15 -23.64
CA PRO A 20 -11.00 -19.81 -24.87
C PRO A 20 -10.58 -18.44 -25.41
N VAL A 21 -10.31 -18.37 -26.71
CA VAL A 21 -9.74 -17.21 -27.42
C VAL A 21 -10.57 -15.93 -27.23
N GLU A 22 -11.85 -16.08 -26.88
CA GLU A 22 -12.86 -15.02 -26.78
C GLU A 22 -12.86 -14.24 -25.45
N GLN A 23 -12.12 -14.71 -24.42
CA GLN A 23 -11.97 -13.99 -23.13
C GLN A 23 -10.63 -13.26 -22.97
N ARG A 24 -9.84 -13.13 -24.04
CA ARG A 24 -8.69 -12.23 -24.04
C ARG A 24 -9.20 -10.79 -24.16
N GLU A 25 -9.84 -10.28 -23.11
CA GLU A 25 -9.90 -8.84 -22.89
C GLU A 25 -8.50 -8.30 -23.16
N LYS A 26 -8.39 -7.34 -24.09
CA LYS A 26 -7.11 -6.75 -24.48
C LYS A 26 -6.44 -6.20 -23.22
N ILE A 27 -5.55 -7.00 -22.63
CA ILE A 27 -4.70 -6.59 -21.52
C ILE A 27 -4.03 -5.32 -22.01
N SER A 28 -4.38 -4.20 -21.38
CA SER A 28 -3.86 -2.88 -21.74
C SER A 28 -2.35 -3.00 -21.94
N ALA A 29 -1.86 -2.78 -23.17
CA ALA A 29 -0.45 -2.91 -23.54
C ALA A 29 0.45 -1.85 -22.87
N ASN A 30 -0.10 -1.06 -21.95
CA ASN A 30 0.48 0.14 -21.39
C ASN A 30 1.27 -0.19 -20.13
N CYS A 31 2.52 0.27 -20.08
CA CYS A 31 3.26 0.23 -18.84
C CYS A 31 2.75 1.32 -17.88
N ASN A 32 2.13 0.92 -16.76
CA ASN A 32 1.62 1.83 -15.71
C ASN A 32 2.72 2.66 -15.01
N ILE A 33 4.00 2.27 -15.15
CA ILE A 33 5.16 3.03 -14.67
C ILE A 33 5.54 4.12 -15.67
N CYS A 34 5.60 3.77 -16.95
CA CYS A 34 6.11 4.65 -17.98
C CYS A 34 5.05 5.54 -18.62
N ARG A 35 3.76 5.22 -18.45
CA ARG A 35 2.62 5.78 -19.19
C ARG A 35 2.85 5.73 -20.71
N ASN A 36 3.63 4.72 -21.15
CA ASN A 36 3.97 4.50 -22.55
C ASN A 36 3.20 3.27 -23.04
N PHE A 37 2.53 3.43 -24.17
CA PHE A 37 1.45 2.56 -24.68
C PHE A 37 1.96 1.33 -25.45
N LYS A 38 3.25 1.05 -25.37
CA LYS A 38 3.87 -0.09 -26.05
C LYS A 38 4.65 -0.91 -25.02
N ASN A 39 4.26 -2.17 -24.90
CA ASN A 39 5.08 -3.27 -24.41
C ASN A 39 5.25 -3.44 -22.88
N ILE A 40 4.15 -3.47 -22.12
CA ILE A 40 4.17 -3.80 -20.67
C ILE A 40 4.92 -5.11 -20.33
N HIS A 41 4.89 -6.11 -21.23
CA HIS A 41 5.55 -7.40 -21.04
C HIS A 41 6.93 -7.49 -21.69
N ASP A 42 7.36 -6.48 -22.46
CA ASP A 42 8.68 -6.51 -23.10
C ASP A 42 9.77 -6.35 -22.04
N TRP A 43 10.59 -7.39 -21.97
CA TRP A 43 11.75 -7.43 -21.11
C TRP A 43 12.71 -6.27 -21.37
N LYS A 44 12.95 -5.91 -22.64
CA LYS A 44 13.84 -4.80 -23.00
C LYS A 44 13.31 -3.46 -22.48
N HIS A 45 11.99 -3.24 -22.60
CA HIS A 45 11.36 -2.06 -22.00
C HIS A 45 11.51 -2.02 -20.48
N ARG A 46 11.17 -3.11 -19.77
CA ARG A 46 11.26 -3.17 -18.30
C ARG A 46 12.69 -2.95 -17.79
N MET A 47 13.68 -3.45 -18.51
CA MET A 47 15.09 -3.29 -18.15
C MET A 47 15.72 -1.99 -18.66
N SER A 48 14.97 -1.18 -19.43
CA SER A 48 15.48 0.10 -19.91
C SER A 48 15.78 1.07 -18.76
N LYS A 49 16.83 1.89 -18.92
CA LYS A 49 17.23 2.91 -17.94
C LYS A 49 16.08 3.88 -17.63
N VAL A 50 15.28 4.24 -18.64
CA VAL A 50 14.12 5.14 -18.47
C VAL A 50 13.05 4.51 -17.57
N HIS A 51 12.71 3.24 -17.80
CA HIS A 51 11.74 2.53 -16.96
C HIS A 51 12.25 2.41 -15.53
N GLN A 52 13.50 1.97 -15.35
CA GLN A 52 14.09 1.77 -14.04
C GLN A 52 14.23 3.06 -13.24
N ASN A 53 14.54 4.20 -13.89
CA ASN A 53 14.56 5.50 -13.23
C ASN A 53 13.18 5.92 -12.73
N LYS A 54 12.13 5.78 -13.57
CA LYS A 54 10.75 6.07 -13.15
C LYS A 54 10.30 5.17 -12.01
N LEU A 55 10.71 3.91 -12.05
CA LEU A 55 10.41 2.95 -11.00
C LEU A 55 11.12 3.32 -9.69
N THR A 56 12.39 3.73 -9.74
CA THR A 56 13.12 4.25 -8.57
C THR A 56 12.40 5.44 -7.94
N GLU A 57 11.94 6.41 -8.75
CA GLU A 57 11.18 7.54 -8.23
C GLU A 57 9.84 7.10 -7.61
N ARG A 58 9.17 6.13 -8.23
CA ARG A 58 7.95 5.55 -7.65
C ARG A 58 8.23 4.89 -6.30
N PHE A 59 9.30 4.12 -6.17
CA PHE A 59 9.70 3.53 -4.89
C PHE A 59 10.03 4.60 -3.85
N ARG A 60 10.67 5.70 -4.23
CA ARG A 60 10.92 6.83 -3.32
C ARG A 60 9.62 7.39 -2.73
N VAL A 61 8.60 7.61 -3.57
CA VAL A 61 7.28 8.09 -3.14
C VAL A 61 6.54 7.04 -2.29
N ILE A 62 6.63 5.77 -2.65
CA ILE A 62 6.03 4.69 -1.85
C ILE A 62 6.65 4.63 -0.46
N LYS A 63 7.99 4.66 -0.37
CA LYS A 63 8.71 4.62 0.91
C LYS A 63 8.34 5.80 1.81
N SER A 64 8.22 7.01 1.27
CA SER A 64 7.86 8.17 2.08
C SER A 64 6.43 8.07 2.63
N LYS A 65 5.49 7.54 1.84
CA LYS A 65 4.08 7.40 2.24
C LYS A 65 3.82 6.19 3.16
N MET A 66 4.65 5.16 3.11
CA MET A 66 4.50 3.95 3.93
C MET A 66 5.29 4.01 5.25
N LYS A 67 6.08 5.07 5.47
CA LYS A 67 6.85 5.25 6.71
C LYS A 67 5.89 5.60 7.85
N ILE A 68 5.68 4.64 8.74
CA ILE A 68 4.88 4.82 9.96
C ILE A 68 5.82 4.80 11.15
N ASN A 69 5.71 5.80 12.01
CA ASN A 69 6.46 5.86 13.26
C ASN A 69 5.71 5.03 14.33
N LEU A 70 6.26 3.86 14.69
CA LEU A 70 5.67 2.98 15.70
C LEU A 70 5.69 3.57 17.11
N ASP A 71 6.49 4.61 17.33
CA ASP A 71 6.62 5.30 18.62
C ASP A 71 5.72 6.53 18.77
N SER A 72 5.04 6.93 17.70
CA SER A 72 4.18 8.11 17.70
C SER A 72 2.78 7.75 17.22
N VAL A 73 2.02 7.08 18.09
CA VAL A 73 0.59 6.85 17.87
C VAL A 73 -0.15 8.15 18.18
N THR A 74 -0.94 8.60 17.22
CA THR A 74 -1.78 9.80 17.35
C THR A 74 -3.22 9.41 17.14
N VAL A 75 -4.09 10.00 17.96
CA VAL A 75 -5.54 9.81 17.88
C VAL A 75 -6.21 11.16 17.75
N HIS A 76 -7.35 11.15 17.09
CA HIS A 76 -8.18 12.31 16.79
C HIS A 76 -9.64 11.98 17.08
N ASP A 77 -10.52 12.96 16.93
CA ASP A 77 -11.97 12.74 17.01
C ASP A 77 -12.48 11.74 15.96
N ALA A 78 -13.75 11.36 16.09
CA ALA A 78 -14.39 10.34 15.27
C ALA A 78 -14.54 10.71 13.79
N GLU A 79 -14.49 12.00 13.44
CA GLU A 79 -14.75 12.49 12.09
C GLU A 79 -13.45 12.77 11.32
N TRP A 80 -12.36 13.00 12.05
CA TRP A 80 -11.06 13.29 11.49
C TRP A 80 -10.59 12.21 10.51
N GLY A 81 -10.36 12.59 9.25
CA GLY A 81 -9.72 11.74 8.25
C GLY A 81 -10.46 10.43 7.90
N LYS A 82 -11.75 10.32 8.21
CA LYS A 82 -12.55 9.08 8.06
C LYS A 82 -12.60 8.55 6.62
N GLU A 83 -12.47 9.45 5.64
CA GLU A 83 -12.46 9.14 4.21
C GLU A 83 -11.06 9.09 3.60
N GLU A 84 -10.00 9.30 4.38
CA GLU A 84 -8.64 9.28 3.82
C GLU A 84 -8.20 7.85 3.45
N GLU A 85 -7.83 7.71 2.17
CA GLU A 85 -7.36 6.46 1.60
C GLU A 85 -5.93 6.57 1.09
N TYR A 86 -5.18 5.49 1.29
CA TYR A 86 -3.88 5.28 0.67
C TYR A 86 -4.06 4.31 -0.50
N TYR A 87 -3.54 4.67 -1.67
CA TYR A 87 -3.49 3.73 -2.80
C TYR A 87 -2.27 2.82 -2.67
N CYS A 88 -2.49 1.53 -2.42
CA CYS A 88 -1.41 0.55 -2.36
C CYS A 88 -1.03 0.08 -3.76
N TYR A 89 0.12 0.52 -4.27
CA TYR A 89 0.61 0.13 -5.60
C TYR A 89 0.97 -1.36 -5.72
N PHE A 90 1.24 -2.04 -4.61
CA PHE A 90 1.54 -3.46 -4.61
C PHE A 90 0.28 -4.31 -4.75
N CYS A 91 -0.78 -3.93 -4.04
CA CYS A 91 -2.07 -4.63 -4.06
C CYS A 91 -3.04 -4.08 -5.12
N ASP A 92 -2.68 -2.97 -5.77
CA ASP A 92 -3.47 -2.26 -6.77
C ASP A 92 -4.90 -1.94 -6.30
N LYS A 93 -5.02 -1.42 -5.08
CA LYS A 93 -6.30 -1.06 -4.46
C LYS A 93 -6.17 0.11 -3.48
N PRO A 94 -7.25 0.90 -3.29
CA PRO A 94 -7.33 1.81 -2.16
C PRO A 94 -7.40 1.01 -0.85
N VAL A 95 -6.74 1.53 0.19
CA VAL A 95 -6.79 1.02 1.56
C VAL A 95 -7.03 2.16 2.51
N LYS A 96 -7.76 1.89 3.60
CA LYS A 96 -7.99 2.91 4.63
C LYS A 96 -6.65 3.32 5.25
N LYS A 97 -6.39 4.62 5.31
CA LYS A 97 -5.18 5.16 5.94
C LYS A 97 -5.31 5.07 7.45
N HIS A 98 -6.46 5.50 7.98
CA HIS A 98 -6.79 5.53 9.40
C HIS A 98 -7.77 4.40 9.75
N ALA A 99 -7.98 4.14 11.04
CA ALA A 99 -9.06 3.25 11.48
C ALA A 99 -9.69 3.74 12.77
N PHE A 100 -10.96 3.41 12.94
CA PHE A 100 -11.74 3.78 14.11
C PHE A 100 -11.50 2.80 15.26
N ASP A 101 -11.35 3.33 16.47
CA ASP A 101 -11.18 2.57 17.70
C ASP A 101 -11.89 3.30 18.86
N ASP A 102 -13.04 2.76 19.28
CA ASP A 102 -13.80 3.18 20.46
C ASP A 102 -13.98 4.72 20.57
N GLY A 103 -14.68 5.30 19.59
CA GLY A 103 -14.98 6.74 19.58
C GLY A 103 -13.92 7.64 18.95
N PHE A 104 -12.72 7.12 18.67
CA PHE A 104 -11.60 7.90 18.14
C PHE A 104 -11.11 7.38 16.80
N THR A 105 -10.54 8.27 16.00
CA THR A 105 -9.80 7.88 14.80
C THR A 105 -8.31 7.74 15.15
N VAL A 106 -7.74 6.56 14.89
CA VAL A 106 -6.31 6.28 15.11
C VAL A 106 -5.54 6.48 13.82
N GLU A 107 -4.57 7.39 13.85
CA GLU A 107 -3.77 7.75 12.70
C GLU A 107 -2.96 6.54 12.19
N PHE A 108 -2.84 6.36 10.87
CA PHE A 108 -2.18 5.24 10.19
C PHE A 108 -2.59 3.80 10.56
N MET A 109 -3.56 3.58 11.46
CA MET A 109 -3.91 2.23 11.91
C MET A 109 -4.43 1.34 10.77
N GLY A 110 -5.21 1.89 9.84
CA GLY A 110 -5.68 1.16 8.65
C GLY A 110 -4.53 0.72 7.76
N LEU A 111 -3.56 1.60 7.53
CA LEU A 111 -2.37 1.31 6.75
C LEU A 111 -1.46 0.28 7.46
N MET A 112 -1.28 0.38 8.77
CA MET A 112 -0.55 -0.59 9.58
C MET A 112 -1.16 -2.00 9.47
N LYS A 113 -2.49 -2.11 9.61
CA LYS A 113 -3.21 -3.38 9.44
C LYS A 113 -2.96 -3.96 8.06
N HIS A 114 -3.15 -3.17 7.01
CA HIS A 114 -2.90 -3.60 5.64
C HIS A 114 -1.47 -4.10 5.41
N GLN A 115 -0.46 -3.37 5.89
CA GLN A 115 0.96 -3.73 5.75
C GLN A 115 1.33 -5.04 6.46
N SER A 116 0.52 -5.46 7.43
CA SER A 116 0.69 -6.72 8.17
C SER A 116 0.00 -7.93 7.53
N GLU A 117 -0.83 -7.72 6.51
CA GLU A 117 -1.61 -8.79 5.85
C GLU A 117 -0.71 -9.72 5.03
N LEU A 118 -1.01 -11.03 5.08
CA LEU A 118 -0.28 -12.04 4.29
C LEU A 118 -0.42 -11.79 2.78
N HIS A 119 -1.60 -11.39 2.33
CA HIS A 119 -1.86 -11.04 0.92
C HIS A 119 -0.96 -9.88 0.45
N HIS A 120 -0.83 -8.83 1.26
CA HIS A 120 0.03 -7.69 0.94
C HIS A 120 1.50 -8.11 0.83
N ARG A 121 1.98 -8.92 1.78
CA ARG A 121 3.34 -9.47 1.74
C ARG A 121 3.62 -10.26 0.46
N ALA A 122 2.67 -11.10 0.03
CA ALA A 122 2.78 -11.84 -1.23
C ALA A 122 2.79 -10.90 -2.45
N SER A 123 1.97 -9.85 -2.42
CA SER A 123 1.89 -8.83 -3.48
C SER A 123 3.20 -8.06 -3.61
N VAL A 124 3.80 -7.61 -2.50
CA VAL A 124 5.10 -6.93 -2.49
C VAL A 124 6.20 -7.83 -3.07
N LYS A 125 6.29 -9.10 -2.64
CA LYS A 125 7.28 -10.05 -3.19
C LYS A 125 7.12 -10.22 -4.69
N SER A 126 5.90 -10.41 -5.15
CA SER A 126 5.58 -10.61 -6.57
C SER A 126 5.94 -9.38 -7.40
N TYR A 127 5.61 -8.19 -6.88
CA TYR A 127 5.93 -6.91 -7.52
C TYR A 127 7.45 -6.67 -7.63
N LEU A 128 8.21 -6.88 -6.55
CA LEU A 128 9.67 -6.73 -6.56
C LEU A 128 10.33 -7.73 -7.53
N LYS A 129 9.88 -8.99 -7.51
CA LYS A 129 10.36 -10.03 -8.43
C LYS A 129 10.07 -9.67 -9.89
N TYR A 130 8.84 -9.22 -10.18
CA TYR A 130 8.41 -8.83 -11.52
C TYR A 130 9.26 -7.68 -12.09
N HIS A 131 9.57 -6.69 -11.25
CA HIS A 131 10.37 -5.55 -11.67
C HIS A 131 11.89 -5.70 -11.51
N ARG A 132 12.37 -6.87 -11.03
CA ARG A 132 13.79 -7.15 -10.74
C ARG A 132 14.42 -6.10 -9.81
N ARG A 133 13.74 -5.82 -8.70
CA ARG A 133 14.17 -4.81 -7.72
C ARG A 133 14.64 -5.47 -6.44
N ASP A 134 15.78 -5.01 -5.97
CA ASP A 134 16.38 -5.40 -4.69
C ASP A 134 16.12 -4.30 -3.65
N GLU A 135 14.84 -4.12 -3.33
CA GLU A 135 14.43 -3.18 -2.29
C GLU A 135 14.27 -3.93 -0.97
N ASN A 136 14.60 -3.27 0.15
CA ASN A 136 14.38 -3.85 1.46
C ASN A 136 12.87 -4.09 1.70
N PHE A 137 12.49 -5.37 1.82
CA PHE A 137 11.12 -5.83 1.98
C PHE A 137 10.45 -5.26 3.24
N ASP A 138 11.20 -5.11 4.33
CA ASP A 138 10.70 -4.68 5.64
C ASP A 138 10.30 -3.19 5.65
N VAL A 139 10.69 -2.44 4.62
CA VAL A 139 10.25 -1.05 4.44
C VAL A 139 8.79 -0.99 4.00
N PHE A 140 8.27 -2.02 3.33
CA PHE A 140 6.91 -2.03 2.77
C PHE A 140 5.93 -2.94 3.52
N CYS A 141 6.45 -3.82 4.38
CA CYS A 141 5.67 -4.80 5.12
C CYS A 141 5.91 -4.62 6.60
N LYS A 142 4.85 -4.81 7.39
CA LYS A 142 4.92 -4.84 8.85
C LYS A 142 4.69 -6.24 9.35
N SER A 143 5.38 -6.59 10.42
CA SER A 143 5.13 -7.83 11.15
C SER A 143 3.86 -7.69 12.01
N LYS A 144 3.26 -8.83 12.38
CA LYS A 144 2.16 -8.84 13.35
C LYS A 144 2.60 -8.26 14.70
N GLY A 145 3.83 -8.57 15.14
CA GLY A 145 4.38 -8.01 16.38
C GLY A 145 4.54 -6.48 16.35
N GLU A 146 4.89 -5.88 15.20
CA GLU A 146 4.88 -4.41 15.07
C GLU A 146 3.47 -3.84 15.15
N LEU A 147 2.47 -4.50 14.57
CA LEU A 147 1.07 -4.09 14.68
C LEU A 147 0.59 -4.18 16.13
N GLU A 148 0.90 -5.26 16.84
CA GLU A 148 0.55 -5.44 18.26
C GLU A 148 1.19 -4.36 19.13
N LYS A 149 2.48 -4.07 18.93
CA LYS A 149 3.19 -2.97 19.62
C LYS A 149 2.57 -1.61 19.34
N PHE A 150 2.14 -1.36 18.10
CA PHE A 150 1.44 -0.14 17.73
C PHE A 150 0.10 -0.03 18.45
N MET A 151 -0.70 -1.10 18.43
CA MET A 151 -2.02 -1.14 19.07
C MET A 151 -1.94 -0.99 20.58
N ALA A 152 -0.91 -1.55 21.22
CA ALA A 152 -0.71 -1.45 22.67
C ALA A 152 -0.50 0.01 23.16
N LYS A 153 -0.10 0.93 22.28
CA LYS A 153 0.10 2.36 22.60
C LYS A 153 -1.14 3.22 22.42
N ILE A 154 -2.21 2.70 21.80
CA ILE A 154 -3.45 3.44 21.56
C ILE A 154 -4.09 3.96 22.86
N PRO A 155 -4.20 3.16 23.95
CA PRO A 155 -4.82 3.65 25.20
C PRO A 155 -4.10 4.87 25.78
N GLU A 156 -2.76 4.88 25.76
CA GLU A 156 -1.97 6.01 26.23
C GLU A 156 -2.19 7.25 25.35
N ALA A 157 -2.22 7.08 24.03
CA ALA A 157 -2.48 8.15 23.09
C ALA A 157 -3.88 8.78 23.29
N LYS A 158 -4.91 7.95 23.54
CA LYS A 158 -6.27 8.40 23.89
C LYS A 158 -6.29 9.25 25.14
N LYS A 159 -5.66 8.77 26.21
CA LYS A 159 -5.57 9.54 27.46
C LYS A 159 -4.91 10.90 27.24
N LYS A 160 -3.82 10.94 26.47
CA LYS A 160 -3.10 12.18 26.14
C LYS A 160 -3.93 13.15 25.29
N TYR A 161 -4.76 12.63 24.38
CA TYR A 161 -5.67 13.45 23.57
C TYR A 161 -6.78 14.06 24.43
N LEU A 162 -7.46 13.24 25.24
CA LEU A 162 -8.51 13.70 26.15
C LEU A 162 -8.01 14.76 27.14
N SER A 163 -6.82 14.54 27.75
CA SER A 163 -6.25 15.54 28.66
C SER A 163 -5.96 16.88 27.99
N LYS A 164 -5.65 16.89 26.69
CA LYS A 164 -5.46 18.15 25.94
C LYS A 164 -6.79 18.85 25.71
N LEU A 165 -7.85 18.12 25.38
CA LEU A 165 -9.19 18.69 25.22
C LEU A 165 -9.72 19.29 26.53
N GLU A 166 -9.48 18.62 27.66
CA GLU A 166 -9.88 19.15 28.97
C GLU A 166 -9.19 20.46 29.33
N ILE A 167 -7.92 20.64 28.95
CA ILE A 167 -7.19 21.88 29.17
C ILE A 167 -7.79 23.00 28.30
N LEU A 168 -8.03 22.72 27.02
CA LEU A 168 -8.60 23.69 26.08
C LEU A 168 -10.01 24.15 26.46
N ASN A 169 -10.81 23.30 27.11
CA ASN A 169 -12.17 23.62 27.53
C ASN A 169 -12.24 24.30 28.91
N LYS A 170 -11.12 24.46 29.61
CA LYS A 170 -11.03 25.13 30.92
C LYS A 170 -10.52 26.59 30.82
N GLU A 171 -10.07 27.00 29.63
CA GLU A 171 -9.78 28.39 29.26
C GLU A 171 -11.03 29.06 28.67
#